data_AF-A0AAP6H025-F1
#
_entry.id   AF-A0AAP6H025-F1
#
_cell.length_a   1.000
_cell.length_b   1.000
_cell.length_c   1.000
_cell.angle_alpha   90.00
_cell.angle_beta   90.00
_cell.angle_gamma   90.00
#
_symmetry.space_group_name_H-M   'P 1'
#
loop_
_entity.id
_entity.type
_entity.pdbx_description
1 polymer ?
#
loop_
_entity_poly.entity_id
_entity_poly.type
_entity_poly.pdbx_seq_one_letter_code
_entity_poly.pdbx_strand_id
1 'polypeptide(L)'
;MDPGVSMDEDVNDYFDMIVGSLSLSFGYCLSQSEDLVREYYRKFTDPIFCSSIGMRVQDHDFFFHEGVLGMALRVQYYLVLKGSPRRDAFIDWRKEFMADGG
;
A
#
# COMPACT_ATOMS: atom_id res chain seq x y z
N MET A 1 3.69 23.79 -22.99
CA MET A 1 3.37 22.64 -22.13
C MET A 1 4.54 22.47 -21.20
N ASP A 2 4.29 22.60 -19.91
CA ASP A 2 5.31 22.53 -18.88
C ASP A 2 5.40 21.07 -18.40
N PRO A 3 6.52 20.36 -18.64
CA PRO A 3 6.61 18.91 -18.41
C PRO A 3 6.86 18.53 -16.94
N GLY A 4 6.75 19.48 -16.00
CA GLY A 4 7.18 19.28 -14.61
C GLY A 4 6.08 19.22 -13.54
N VAL A 5 4.80 19.45 -13.88
CA VAL A 5 3.74 19.63 -12.86
C VAL A 5 2.77 18.45 -12.79
N SER A 6 2.64 17.61 -13.84
CA SER A 6 1.55 16.64 -13.89
C SER A 6 1.81 15.33 -13.12
N MET A 7 3.06 14.86 -13.01
CA MET A 7 3.31 13.57 -12.35
C MET A 7 3.11 13.63 -10.84
N ASP A 8 3.40 14.77 -10.21
CA ASP A 8 3.23 14.91 -8.76
C ASP A 8 1.74 14.96 -8.37
N GLU A 9 0.89 15.62 -9.16
CA GLU A 9 -0.56 15.64 -8.95
C GLU A 9 -1.17 14.25 -9.16
N ASP A 10 -0.81 13.55 -10.24
CA ASP A 10 -1.31 12.19 -10.53
C ASP A 10 -0.89 11.17 -9.44
N VAL A 11 0.33 11.31 -8.90
CA VAL A 11 0.83 10.48 -7.79
C VAL A 11 0.07 10.79 -6.49
N ASN A 12 -0.17 12.07 -6.20
CA ASN A 12 -0.92 12.47 -5.00
C ASN A 12 -2.37 11.96 -5.07
N ASP A 13 -3.04 12.14 -6.20
CA ASP A 13 -4.40 11.62 -6.43
C ASP A 13 -4.45 10.09 -6.25
N TYR A 14 -3.43 9.38 -6.74
CA TYR A 14 -3.33 7.93 -6.57
C TYR A 14 -3.20 7.53 -5.08
N PHE A 15 -2.41 8.24 -4.28
CA PHE A 15 -2.31 7.98 -2.85
C PHE A 15 -3.61 8.31 -2.10
N ASP A 16 -4.31 9.38 -2.50
CA ASP A 16 -5.62 9.72 -1.95
C ASP A 16 -6.67 8.64 -2.25
N MET A 17 -6.61 8.01 -3.43
CA MET A 17 -7.45 6.86 -3.75
C MET A 17 -7.14 5.66 -2.85
N ILE A 18 -5.86 5.40 -2.51
CA ILE A 18 -5.48 4.33 -1.57
C ILE A 18 -6.04 4.62 -0.16
N VAL A 19 -5.93 5.86 0.30
CA VAL A 19 -6.50 6.33 1.57
C VAL A 19 -8.02 6.13 1.59
N GLY A 20 -8.70 6.48 0.50
CA GLY A 20 -10.14 6.21 0.33
C GLY A 20 -10.47 4.72 0.39
N SER A 21 -9.70 3.88 -0.30
CA SER A 21 -9.88 2.42 -0.29
C SER A 21 -9.67 1.80 1.08
N LEU A 22 -8.69 2.26 1.87
CA LEU A 22 -8.49 1.80 3.24
C LEU A 22 -9.69 2.12 4.13
N SER A 23 -10.23 3.33 3.97
CA SER A 23 -11.39 3.78 4.74
C SER A 23 -12.64 2.95 4.38
N LEU A 24 -12.85 2.66 3.10
CA LEU A 24 -13.99 1.87 2.62
C LEU A 24 -13.89 0.38 2.97
N SER A 25 -12.72 -0.24 2.76
CA SER A 25 -12.55 -1.69 2.95
C SER A 25 -12.33 -2.09 4.40
N PHE A 26 -11.78 -1.21 5.25
CA PHE A 26 -11.40 -1.56 6.63
C PHE A 26 -11.98 -0.64 7.70
N GLY A 27 -12.72 0.41 7.31
CA GLY A 27 -13.42 1.29 8.26
C GLY A 27 -12.53 2.29 9.00
N TYR A 28 -11.31 2.54 8.52
CA TYR A 28 -10.43 3.56 9.09
C TYR A 28 -10.96 4.97 8.84
N CYS A 29 -10.74 5.88 9.78
CA CYS A 29 -10.98 7.29 9.52
C CYS A 29 -9.88 7.87 8.61
N LEU A 30 -10.16 9.00 7.97
CA LEU A 30 -9.26 9.60 6.97
C LEU A 30 -7.83 9.77 7.50
N SER A 31 -7.67 10.37 8.70
CA SER A 31 -6.34 10.60 9.28
C SER A 31 -5.58 9.30 9.58
N GLN A 32 -6.28 8.25 10.02
CA GLN A 32 -5.66 6.94 10.22
C GLN A 32 -5.21 6.32 8.91
N SER A 33 -6.04 6.40 7.87
CA SER A 33 -5.70 5.91 6.52
C SER A 33 -4.48 6.64 5.95
N GLU A 34 -4.42 7.96 6.08
CA GLU A 34 -3.26 8.76 5.66
C GLU A 34 -1.98 8.36 6.41
N ASP A 35 -2.05 8.21 7.73
CA ASP A 35 -0.91 7.83 8.55
C ASP A 35 -0.39 6.42 8.18
N LEU A 36 -1.30 5.48 7.92
CA LEU A 36 -0.95 4.13 7.47
C LEU A 36 -0.28 4.13 6.09
N VAL A 37 -0.82 4.86 5.13
CA VAL A 37 -0.23 4.96 3.77
C VAL A 37 1.14 5.62 3.84
N ARG A 38 1.29 6.71 4.61
CA ARG A 38 2.57 7.40 4.80
C ARG A 38 3.60 6.50 5.49
N GLU A 39 3.20 5.77 6.53
CA GLU A 39 4.09 4.84 7.21
C GLU A 39 4.53 3.71 6.27
N TYR A 40 3.61 3.19 5.46
CA TYR A 40 3.91 2.13 4.50
C TYR A 40 4.90 2.63 3.46
N TYR A 41 4.61 3.77 2.84
CA TYR A 41 5.49 4.39 1.86
C TYR A 41 6.91 4.57 2.42
N ARG A 42 7.04 5.16 3.62
CA ARG A 42 8.35 5.40 4.25
C ARG A 42 9.12 4.12 4.52
N LYS A 43 8.44 3.07 5.00
CA LYS A 43 9.10 1.79 5.35
C LYS A 43 9.49 1.00 4.12
N PHE A 44 8.57 0.85 3.17
CA PHE A 44 8.76 -0.05 2.03
C PHE A 44 9.56 0.57 0.88
N THR A 45 9.83 1.89 0.94
CA THR A 45 10.84 2.57 0.10
C THR A 45 12.23 2.61 0.73
N ASP A 46 12.38 2.27 2.03
CA ASP A 46 13.67 2.25 2.71
C ASP A 46 14.43 0.93 2.44
N PRO A 47 15.61 0.97 1.79
CA PRO A 47 16.41 -0.23 1.52
C PRO A 47 16.87 -0.95 2.79
N ILE A 48 17.10 -0.23 3.89
CA ILE A 48 17.57 -0.83 5.14
C ILE A 48 16.42 -1.65 5.76
N PHE A 49 15.25 -1.05 5.90
CA PHE A 49 14.06 -1.75 6.39
C PHE A 49 13.71 -2.95 5.51
N CYS A 50 13.59 -2.77 4.20
CA CYS A 50 13.23 -3.85 3.28
C CYS A 50 14.22 -5.02 3.33
N SER A 51 15.52 -4.74 3.36
CA SER A 51 16.56 -5.77 3.52
C SER A 51 16.40 -6.54 4.84
N SER A 52 16.10 -5.84 5.94
CA SER A 52 15.94 -6.46 7.27
C SER A 52 14.78 -7.46 7.36
N ILE A 53 13.75 -7.30 6.52
CA ILE A 53 12.58 -8.20 6.46
C ILE A 53 12.61 -9.13 5.24
N GLY A 54 13.70 -9.12 4.45
CA GLY A 54 13.84 -9.97 3.27
C GLY A 54 12.94 -9.58 2.10
N MET A 55 12.53 -8.31 2.01
CA MET A 55 11.72 -7.78 0.91
C MET A 55 12.56 -6.88 -0.01
N ARG A 56 12.13 -6.77 -1.27
CA ARG A 56 12.68 -5.76 -2.19
C ARG A 56 12.07 -4.40 -1.87
N VAL A 57 12.86 -3.35 -2.08
CA VAL A 57 12.37 -1.97 -2.08
C VAL A 57 11.23 -1.86 -3.10
N GLN A 58 10.17 -1.18 -2.70
CA GLN A 58 9.00 -0.91 -3.51
C GLN A 58 9.04 0.55 -3.93
N ASP A 59 9.12 0.79 -5.23
CA ASP A 59 9.12 2.10 -5.85
C ASP A 59 7.71 2.49 -6.34
N HIS A 60 7.60 3.66 -6.97
CA HIS A 60 6.33 4.15 -7.51
C HIS A 60 5.77 3.20 -8.57
N ASP A 61 6.63 2.67 -9.44
CA ASP A 61 6.23 1.69 -10.47
C ASP A 61 5.57 0.46 -9.85
N PHE A 62 6.13 -0.04 -8.74
CA PHE A 62 5.52 -1.12 -7.97
C PHE A 62 4.14 -0.74 -7.45
N PHE A 63 3.97 0.46 -6.87
CA PHE A 63 2.68 0.90 -6.36
C PHE A 63 1.63 0.98 -7.46
N PHE A 64 1.94 1.65 -8.57
CA PHE A 64 1.03 1.76 -9.71
C PHE A 64 0.65 0.38 -10.28
N HIS A 65 1.60 -0.55 -10.36
CA HIS A 65 1.34 -1.91 -10.85
C HIS A 65 0.40 -2.70 -9.93
N GLU A 66 0.50 -2.54 -8.61
CA GLU A 66 -0.39 -3.22 -7.66
C GLU A 66 -1.81 -2.64 -7.66
N GLY A 67 -1.97 -1.37 -8.04
CA GLY A 67 -3.25 -0.69 -8.08
C GLY A 67 -3.81 -0.33 -6.70
N VAL A 68 -4.85 0.49 -6.67
CA VAL A 68 -5.40 1.12 -5.45
C VAL A 68 -5.76 0.09 -4.37
N LEU A 69 -6.60 -0.90 -4.72
CA LEU A 69 -7.03 -1.94 -3.78
C LEU A 69 -5.85 -2.85 -3.36
N GLY A 70 -4.95 -3.17 -4.31
CA GLY A 70 -3.77 -3.98 -4.02
C GLY A 70 -2.87 -3.31 -2.97
N MET A 71 -2.69 -2.00 -3.09
CA MET A 71 -1.94 -1.21 -2.12
C MET A 71 -2.65 -1.12 -0.77
N ALA A 72 -3.97 -0.86 -0.73
CA ALA A 72 -4.74 -0.85 0.52
C ALA A 72 -4.63 -2.18 1.27
N LEU A 73 -4.74 -3.31 0.56
CA LEU A 73 -4.58 -4.66 1.12
C LEU A 73 -3.16 -4.89 1.69
N ARG A 74 -2.12 -4.40 1.02
CA ARG A 74 -0.74 -4.50 1.50
C ARG A 74 -0.52 -3.66 2.76
N VAL A 75 -1.02 -2.43 2.77
CA VAL A 75 -0.96 -1.55 3.94
C VAL A 75 -1.60 -2.26 5.14
N GLN A 76 -2.81 -2.81 4.95
CA GLN A 76 -3.51 -3.56 5.99
C GLN A 76 -2.70 -4.76 6.48
N TYR A 77 -2.23 -5.58 5.55
CA TYR A 77 -1.53 -6.82 5.89
C TYR A 77 -0.23 -6.57 6.65
N TYR A 78 0.62 -5.68 6.14
CA TYR A 78 1.96 -5.50 6.69
C TYR A 78 1.99 -4.58 7.91
N LEU A 79 1.18 -3.51 7.93
CA LEU A 79 1.22 -2.55 9.05
C LEU A 79 0.22 -2.86 10.15
N VAL A 80 -0.97 -3.36 9.83
CA VAL A 80 -2.00 -3.60 10.85
C VAL A 80 -1.94 -5.04 11.35
N LEU A 81 -2.04 -6.01 10.43
CA LEU A 81 -2.05 -7.43 10.78
C LEU A 81 -0.65 -7.97 11.14
N LYS A 82 0.41 -7.20 10.87
CA LYS A 82 1.81 -7.61 11.04
C LYS A 82 2.10 -8.95 10.35
N GLY A 83 1.53 -9.12 9.15
CA GLY A 83 1.64 -10.30 8.34
C GLY A 83 3.08 -10.63 7.92
N SER A 84 3.29 -11.86 7.46
CA SER A 84 4.63 -12.36 7.11
C SER A 84 5.16 -11.63 5.87
N PRO A 85 6.45 -11.22 5.83
CA PRO A 85 7.05 -10.61 4.65
C PRO A 85 7.21 -11.58 3.47
N ARG A 86 6.91 -12.86 3.66
CA ARG A 86 6.94 -13.86 2.58
C ARG A 86 5.83 -13.57 1.58
N ARG A 87 6.19 -13.50 0.30
CA ARG A 87 5.26 -13.26 -0.81
C ARG A 87 4.03 -14.17 -0.78
N ASP A 88 4.24 -15.46 -0.56
CA ASP A 88 3.16 -16.46 -0.62
C ASP A 88 2.14 -16.25 0.49
N ALA A 89 2.59 -15.83 1.68
CA ALA A 89 1.71 -15.58 2.83
C ALA A 89 0.75 -14.41 2.59
N PHE A 90 1.21 -13.34 1.92
CA PHE A 90 0.33 -12.26 1.49
C PHE A 90 -0.67 -12.72 0.42
N ILE A 91 -0.21 -13.51 -0.56
CA ILE A 91 -1.07 -14.01 -1.64
C ILE A 91 -2.20 -14.88 -1.09
N ASP A 92 -1.89 -15.78 -0.16
CA ASP A 92 -2.87 -16.68 0.43
C ASP A 92 -3.89 -15.92 1.27
N TRP A 93 -3.43 -15.02 2.16
CA TRP A 93 -4.33 -14.15 2.91
C TRP A 93 -5.23 -13.30 2.00
N ARG A 94 -4.67 -12.73 0.92
CA ARG A 94 -5.45 -11.95 -0.04
C ARG A 94 -6.55 -12.77 -0.69
N LYS A 95 -6.28 -14.04 -1.05
CA LYS A 95 -7.30 -14.92 -1.63
C LYS A 95 -8.43 -15.18 -0.67
N GLU A 96 -8.11 -15.43 0.60
CA GLU A 96 -9.11 -15.63 1.66
C GLU A 96 -9.98 -14.38 1.82
N PHE A 97 -9.36 -13.19 1.94
CA PHE A 97 -10.08 -11.92 2.03
C PHE A 97 -11.04 -11.70 0.85
N MET A 98 -10.60 -11.97 -0.38
CA MET A 98 -11.44 -11.80 -1.57
C MET A 98 -12.54 -12.87 -1.68
N ALA A 99 -12.35 -14.06 -1.11
CA ALA A 99 -13.35 -15.12 -1.10
C ALA A 99 -14.50 -14.84 -0.13
N ASP A 100 -14.20 -14.15 0.98
CA ASP A 100 -15.17 -13.79 2.02
C ASP A 100 -16.00 -12.53 1.66
N GLY A 101 -15.86 -12.00 0.45
CA GLY A 101 -16.63 -10.87 -0.05
C GLY A 101 -16.20 -9.52 0.50
N GLY A 102 -14.88 -9.36 0.74
CA GLY A 102 -14.29 -8.11 1.21
C GLY A 102 -14.60 -6.86 0.37
#